data_AF-A0A8X7BMA6-F1
#
_entry.id   AF-A0A8X7BMA6-F1
#
_cell.length_a   1.000
_cell.length_b   1.000
_cell.length_c   1.000
_cell.angle_alpha   90.00
_cell.angle_beta   90.00
_cell.angle_gamma   90.00
#
_symmetry.space_group_name_H-M   'P 1'
#
loop_
_entity.id
_entity.type
_entity.pdbx_description
1 polymer ?
#
loop_
_entity_poly.entity_id
_entity_poly.type
_entity_poly.pdbx_seq_one_letter_code
_entity_poly.pdbx_strand_id
1 'polypeptide(L)'
;MSTDQKPQHKKCPSGIDSWCFYQSSLARGKKPGFHKVWVKTPINEEYLPKILPIYQRLASSELLSRKRIPLEINPGNVVAIQCSSFSPSNDAGMSDPGIDGPPKNNVV
;
A
#
# COMPACT_ATOMS: atom_id res chain seq x y z
N MET A 1 8.86 -19.50 0.25
CA MET A 1 7.75 -18.63 0.75
C MET A 1 7.51 -18.79 2.26
N SER A 2 6.72 -17.91 2.91
CA SER A 2 6.27 -18.12 4.30
C SER A 2 5.16 -19.16 4.35
N THR A 3 5.28 -20.17 5.21
CA THR A 3 4.30 -21.23 5.41
C THR A 3 4.12 -21.54 6.89
N ASP A 4 3.11 -22.34 7.25
CA ASP A 4 2.93 -22.77 8.65
C ASP A 4 4.12 -23.64 9.14
N GLN A 5 4.79 -24.37 8.25
CA GLN A 5 5.97 -25.19 8.57
C GLN A 5 7.27 -24.37 8.62
N LYS A 6 7.38 -23.33 7.78
CA LYS A 6 8.53 -22.42 7.71
C LYS A 6 8.04 -20.97 7.79
N PRO A 7 7.58 -20.51 8.97
CA PRO A 7 7.02 -19.18 9.12
C PRO A 7 8.09 -18.09 9.04
N GLN A 8 7.80 -17.03 8.30
CA GLN A 8 8.71 -15.90 8.08
C GLN A 8 8.12 -14.60 8.64
N HIS A 9 7.92 -14.52 9.95
CA HIS A 9 7.32 -13.35 10.62
C HIS A 9 8.34 -12.42 11.31
N LYS A 10 9.63 -12.77 11.29
CA LYS A 10 10.69 -12.04 12.02
C LYS A 10 10.89 -10.59 11.56
N LYS A 11 10.56 -10.29 10.30
CA LYS A 11 10.70 -8.95 9.70
C LYS A 11 9.39 -8.15 9.73
N CYS A 12 8.31 -8.75 10.21
CA CYS A 12 7.02 -8.07 10.30
C CYS A 12 7.00 -7.17 11.54
N PRO A 13 6.35 -5.99 11.48
CA PRO A 13 6.18 -5.15 12.65
C PRO A 13 5.42 -5.91 13.74
N SER A 14 5.78 -5.68 15.00
CA SER A 14 5.06 -6.21 16.16
C SER A 14 3.88 -5.30 16.52
N GLY A 15 2.98 -5.81 17.37
CA GLY A 15 1.88 -5.02 17.94
C GLY A 15 0.50 -5.38 17.39
N ILE A 16 -0.52 -4.87 18.09
CA ILE A 16 -1.96 -5.11 17.82
C ILE A 16 -2.38 -4.60 16.44
N ASP A 17 -1.73 -3.53 15.98
CA ASP A 17 -1.96 -2.86 14.69
C ASP A 17 -0.98 -3.31 13.60
N SER A 18 -0.23 -4.38 13.86
CA SER A 18 0.61 -4.99 12.83
C SER A 18 -0.24 -5.46 11.65
N TRP A 19 0.18 -5.11 10.44
CA TRP A 19 -0.42 -5.65 9.21
C TRP A 19 -0.16 -7.15 9.05
N CYS A 20 0.77 -7.73 9.81
CA CYS A 20 0.99 -9.17 9.83
C CYS A 20 -0.03 -9.85 10.74
N PHE A 21 -0.86 -10.73 10.16
CA PHE A 21 -1.88 -11.48 10.92
C PHE A 21 -1.28 -12.28 12.09
N TYR A 22 -0.05 -12.78 11.94
CA TYR A 22 0.63 -13.56 12.97
C TYR A 22 1.00 -12.69 14.17
N GLN A 23 1.72 -11.59 13.92
CA GLN A 23 2.17 -10.67 14.97
C GLN A 23 1.00 -9.98 15.67
N SER A 24 -0.02 -9.58 14.92
CA SER A 24 -1.24 -8.99 15.50
C SER A 24 -2.02 -9.99 16.36
N SER A 25 -2.10 -11.27 15.96
CA SER A 25 -2.75 -12.31 16.78
C SER A 25 -1.99 -12.54 18.09
N LEU A 26 -0.66 -12.66 18.01
CA LEU A 26 0.19 -12.81 19.20
C LEU A 26 0.04 -11.63 20.17
N ALA A 27 0.07 -10.39 19.65
CA ALA A 27 -0.08 -9.20 20.46
C ALA A 27 -1.47 -9.07 21.11
N ARG A 28 -2.50 -9.71 20.53
CA ARG A 28 -3.87 -9.78 21.07
C ARG A 28 -4.09 -10.98 22.01
N GLY A 29 -3.05 -11.79 22.28
CA GLY A 29 -3.16 -13.00 23.09
C GLY A 29 -3.98 -14.12 22.42
N LYS A 30 -4.14 -14.09 21.10
CA LYS A 30 -4.88 -15.08 20.32
C LYS A 30 -3.93 -16.02 19.60
N LYS A 31 -4.38 -17.25 19.35
CA LYS A 31 -3.66 -18.19 18.48
C LYS A 31 -3.67 -17.67 17.03
N PRO A 32 -2.50 -17.52 16.38
CA PRO A 32 -2.46 -17.15 14.98
C PRO A 32 -3.18 -18.16 14.09
N GLY A 33 -3.86 -17.67 13.05
CA GLY A 33 -4.51 -18.52 12.06
C GLY A 33 -3.53 -19.19 11.09
N PHE A 34 -4.05 -20.06 10.23
CA PHE A 34 -3.24 -20.78 9.23
C PHE A 34 -2.95 -19.94 7.99
N HIS A 35 -1.78 -20.11 7.38
CA HIS A 35 -1.39 -19.39 6.15
C HIS A 35 -2.39 -19.63 5.02
N LYS A 36 -2.94 -20.84 4.86
CA LYS A 36 -3.92 -21.17 3.82
C LYS A 36 -5.18 -20.30 3.86
N VAL A 37 -5.55 -19.80 5.03
CA VAL A 37 -6.76 -18.98 5.24
C VAL A 37 -6.43 -17.49 5.23
N TRP A 38 -5.32 -17.11 5.86
CA TRP A 38 -4.99 -15.69 6.10
C TRP A 38 -4.08 -15.07 5.04
N VAL A 39 -3.37 -15.88 4.26
CA VAL A 39 -2.59 -15.41 3.10
C VAL A 39 -3.46 -15.56 1.85
N LYS A 40 -4.10 -14.45 1.45
CA LYS A 40 -5.06 -14.43 0.33
C LYS A 40 -4.40 -14.70 -1.02
N THR A 41 -3.19 -14.21 -1.23
CA THR A 41 -2.47 -14.24 -2.51
C THR A 41 -1.06 -14.77 -2.30
N PRO A 42 -0.88 -16.09 -2.15
CA PRO A 42 0.44 -16.69 -2.06
C PRO A 42 1.17 -16.53 -3.41
N ILE A 43 2.40 -16.06 -3.34
CA ILE A 43 3.29 -15.93 -4.49
C ILE A 43 3.80 -17.31 -4.89
N ASN A 44 3.73 -17.64 -6.17
CA ASN A 44 4.33 -18.86 -6.71
C ASN A 44 5.87 -18.76 -6.64
N GLU A 45 6.51 -19.81 -6.10
CA GLU A 45 7.95 -19.88 -5.86
C GLU A 45 8.78 -19.72 -7.14
N GLU A 46 8.26 -20.16 -8.30
CA GLU A 46 8.91 -19.98 -9.60
C GLU A 46 9.04 -18.50 -10.00
N TYR A 47 8.06 -17.67 -9.61
CA TYR A 47 7.99 -16.26 -9.98
C TYR A 47 8.61 -15.35 -8.92
N LEU A 48 8.82 -15.84 -7.71
CA LEU A 48 9.48 -15.11 -6.62
C LEU A 48 10.82 -14.47 -7.03
N PRO A 49 11.78 -15.18 -7.69
CA PRO A 49 13.04 -14.56 -8.09
C PRO A 49 12.87 -13.46 -9.14
N LYS A 50 11.79 -13.52 -9.95
CA LYS A 50 11.49 -12.51 -10.97
C LYS A 50 10.96 -11.22 -10.35
N ILE A 51 10.14 -11.30 -9.30
CA ILE A 51 9.52 -10.13 -8.65
C ILE A 51 10.39 -9.52 -7.54
N LEU A 52 11.22 -10.32 -6.88
CA LEU A 52 12.04 -9.88 -5.74
C LEU A 52 12.89 -8.63 -6.03
N PRO A 53 13.62 -8.51 -7.17
CA PRO A 53 14.42 -7.31 -7.45
C PRO A 53 13.56 -6.04 -7.56
N ILE A 54 12.30 -6.15 -8.01
CA ILE A 54 11.37 -5.02 -8.08
C ILE A 54 11.05 -4.52 -6.67
N TYR A 55 10.67 -5.44 -5.77
CA TYR A 55 10.39 -5.09 -4.37
C TYR A 55 11.62 -4.53 -3.66
N GLN A 56 12.81 -5.09 -3.89
CA GLN A 56 14.06 -4.59 -3.31
C GLN A 56 14.37 -3.17 -3.78
N ARG A 57 14.17 -2.88 -5.07
CA ARG A 57 14.34 -1.54 -5.61
C ARG A 57 13.33 -0.58 -4.98
N LEU A 58 12.03 -0.92 -4.95
CA LEU A 58 10.98 -0.08 -4.37
C LEU A 58 11.19 0.20 -2.87
N ALA A 59 11.80 -0.74 -2.15
CA ALA A 59 12.14 -0.59 -0.74
C ALA A 59 13.51 0.07 -0.50
N SER A 60 14.21 0.54 -1.55
CA SER A 60 15.51 1.18 -1.39
C SER A 60 15.38 2.52 -0.68
N SER A 61 16.37 2.85 0.16
CA SER A 61 16.44 4.16 0.80
C SER A 61 16.47 5.27 -0.25
N GLU A 62 17.17 5.08 -1.37
CA GLU A 62 17.21 6.04 -2.47
C GLU A 62 15.80 6.41 -2.96
N LEU A 63 14.94 5.42 -3.27
CA LEU A 63 13.57 5.69 -3.72
C LEU A 63 12.67 6.22 -2.60
N LEU A 64 12.80 5.71 -1.39
CA LEU A 64 11.98 6.14 -0.25
C LEU A 64 12.43 7.48 0.34
N SER A 65 13.66 7.92 0.06
CA SER A 65 14.25 9.16 0.57
C SER A 65 13.80 10.41 -0.17
N ARG A 66 12.82 10.33 -1.08
CA ARG A 66 12.07 11.50 -1.56
C ARG A 66 11.36 12.14 -0.37
N LYS A 67 12.13 12.94 0.36
CA LYS A 67 11.62 13.88 1.34
C LYS A 67 10.64 14.76 0.59
N ARG A 68 9.52 15.11 1.25
CA ARG A 68 8.78 16.32 0.91
C ARG A 68 9.85 17.40 0.73
N ILE A 69 10.09 17.85 -0.49
CA ILE A 69 10.87 19.05 -0.75
C ILE A 69 10.16 20.09 0.12
N PRO A 70 10.80 20.62 1.19
CA PRO A 70 10.28 21.82 1.81
C PRO A 70 10.27 22.81 0.66
N LEU A 71 9.09 23.30 0.28
CA LEU A 71 9.04 24.54 -0.47
C LEU A 71 9.65 25.56 0.48
N GLU A 72 10.96 25.81 0.36
CA GLU A 72 11.54 27.05 0.84
C GLU A 72 10.89 28.13 -0.02
N ILE A 73 9.71 28.58 0.43
CA ILE A 73 9.11 29.82 0.03
C ILE A 73 10.07 30.92 0.47
N ASN A 74 11.11 31.14 -0.34
CA ASN A 74 11.82 32.41 -0.37
C ASN A 74 10.78 33.44 -0.82
N PRO A 75 10.38 34.41 0.02
CA PRO A 75 9.30 35.34 -0.33
C PRO A 75 9.64 36.27 -1.52
N GLY A 76 10.82 36.14 -2.12
CA GLY A 76 11.27 36.95 -3.26
C GLY A 76 11.59 36.21 -4.56
N ASN A 77 11.74 34.88 -4.59
CA ASN A 77 12.18 34.16 -5.80
C ASN A 77 11.37 32.87 -6.01
N VAL A 78 10.21 32.99 -6.63
CA VAL A 78 9.47 31.86 -7.20
C VAL A 78 10.10 31.47 -8.54
N VAL A 79 11.17 30.67 -8.52
CA VAL A 79 11.52 29.91 -9.73
C VAL A 79 10.56 28.72 -9.79
N ALA A 80 9.46 28.91 -10.50
CA ALA A 80 8.60 27.82 -10.90
C ALA A 80 9.44 26.83 -11.72
N ILE A 81 9.83 25.70 -11.12
CA ILE A 81 10.25 24.54 -11.90
C ILE A 81 8.98 24.01 -12.55
N GLN A 82 8.67 24.54 -13.73
CA GLN A 82 7.65 24.02 -14.61
C GLN A 82 8.01 22.56 -14.90
N CYS A 83 7.23 21.63 -14.38
CA CYS A 83 7.31 20.22 -14.78
C CYS A 83 6.73 20.14 -16.20
N SER A 84 7.57 20.36 -17.21
CA SER A 84 7.15 20.52 -18.62
C SER A 84 6.95 19.21 -19.38
N SER A 85 6.70 18.09 -18.69
CA SER A 85 6.45 16.82 -19.38
C SER A 85 5.57 15.86 -18.60
N PHE A 86 4.37 16.33 -18.25
CA PHE A 86 3.20 15.46 -18.24
C PHE A 86 1.97 16.29 -18.60
N SER A 87 1.66 16.39 -19.90
CA SER A 87 0.35 16.85 -20.35
C SER A 87 -0.61 15.68 -20.20
N PRO A 88 -1.62 15.73 -19.31
CA PRO A 88 -2.77 14.86 -19.44
C PRO A 88 -3.52 15.32 -20.69
N SER A 89 -3.72 14.44 -21.66
CA SER A 89 -4.66 14.71 -22.74
C SER A 89 -6.05 14.83 -22.13
N ASN A 90 -6.67 15.99 -22.32
CA ASN A 90 -8.04 16.26 -21.90
C ASN A 90 -8.97 15.61 -22.92
N ASP A 91 -9.63 14.51 -22.56
CA ASP A 91 -10.90 14.15 -23.19
C ASP A 91 -12.01 14.42 -22.16
N ALA A 92 -12.64 15.58 -22.32
CA ALA A 92 -13.86 15.95 -21.63
C ALA A 92 -15.04 15.43 -22.46
N GLY A 93 -15.89 14.59 -21.87
CA GLY A 93 -17.15 14.24 -22.51
C GLY A 93 -17.83 13.02 -21.94
N MET A 94 -18.37 13.10 -20.72
CA MET A 94 -19.64 12.42 -20.42
C MET A 94 -20.32 13.08 -19.22
N SER A 95 -21.53 13.56 -19.48
CA SER A 95 -22.40 14.28 -18.55
C SER A 95 -22.85 13.40 -17.38
N ASP A 96 -22.92 14.03 -16.21
CA ASP A 96 -23.30 13.50 -14.90
C ASP A 96 -24.82 13.25 -14.80
N PRO A 97 -25.31 12.02 -14.51
CA PRO A 97 -26.68 11.81 -14.07
C PRO A 97 -26.74 11.67 -12.55
N GLY A 98 -27.37 12.68 -11.92
CA GLY A 98 -28.19 12.60 -10.70
C GLY A 98 -27.80 11.61 -9.59
N ILE A 99 -27.38 12.15 -8.45
CA ILE A 99 -27.20 11.43 -7.20
C ILE A 99 -28.60 11.13 -6.61
N ASP A 100 -29.12 9.92 -6.83
CA ASP A 100 -30.19 9.36 -6.00
C ASP A 100 -29.59 8.85 -4.68
N GLY A 101 -30.07 9.42 -3.57
CA GLY A 101 -29.61 9.11 -2.22
C GLY A 101 -29.87 7.67 -1.78
N PRO A 102 -29.19 7.21 -0.71
CA PRO A 102 -29.26 5.81 -0.26
C PRO A 102 -30.66 5.46 0.29
N PRO A 103 -31.16 4.23 0.04
CA PRO A 103 -32.45 3.79 0.56
C PRO A 103 -32.40 3.64 2.09
N LYS A 104 -33.42 4.17 2.75
CA LYS A 104 -33.64 4.04 4.19
C LYS A 104 -34.00 2.58 4.52
N ASN A 105 -33.17 1.93 5.33
CA ASN A 105 -33.50 0.65 5.96
C ASN A 105 -34.72 0.83 6.87
N ASN A 106 -35.83 0.15 6.56
CA ASN A 106 -36.92 -0.03 7.52
C ASN A 106 -36.73 -1.37 8.24
N VAL A 107 -36.68 -1.24 9.57
CA VAL A 107 -36.87 -2.28 10.56
C VAL A 107 -38.29 -2.83 10.44
N VAL A 108 -38.43 -4.14 10.22
CA VAL A 108 -39.43 -5.04 10.84
C VAL A 108 -38.76 -6.39 11.04
#